data_AF-A0A836SBI6-F1
#
_entry.id   AF-A0A836SBI6-F1
#
_cell.length_a   1.000
_cell.length_b   1.000
_cell.length_c   1.000
_cell.angle_alpha   90.00
_cell.angle_beta   90.00
_cell.angle_gamma   90.00
#
_symmetry.space_group_name_H-M   'P 1'
#
loop_
_entity.id
_entity.type
_entity.pdbx_description
1 polymer ?
#
loop_
_entity_poly.entity_id
_entity_poly.type
_entity_poly.pdbx_seq_one_letter_code
_entity_poly.pdbx_strand_id
1 'polypeptide(L)'
;MIYPLDITGNQFDFVDFSEASTYVNLIPKLGDVIELHFWGITLLTSQVWGEPLKLSGIELNANDDTYIAGYASVIFREVLGGELKVTLYDPESSDSFLKNHNNQPVILQKRWGFKSTDFRYELDCVSEWPPGACYLALASNGLTQLNFEVSDCIPAQQFVLNPNQYSQPGWKEDTQAPKNREYELAF
;
A
#
# COMPACT_ATOMS: atom_id res chain seq x y z
N MET A 1 1.44 7.59 19.60
CA MET A 1 0.22 6.96 20.14
C MET A 1 -0.43 6.22 18.99
N ILE A 2 -0.62 4.90 19.13
CA ILE A 2 -1.28 4.10 18.10
C ILE A 2 -2.79 4.42 18.10
N TYR A 3 -3.30 4.78 16.93
CA TYR A 3 -4.71 5.03 16.69
C TYR A 3 -5.36 3.83 15.98
N PRO A 4 -6.35 3.18 16.60
CA PRO A 4 -7.12 2.11 15.98
C PRO A 4 -8.33 2.68 15.21
N LEU A 5 -8.27 2.66 13.89
CA LEU A 5 -9.36 3.06 13.01
C LEU A 5 -10.13 1.84 12.50
N ASP A 6 -11.44 1.80 12.75
CA ASP A 6 -12.34 0.82 12.12
C ASP A 6 -12.58 1.22 10.66
N ILE A 7 -12.17 0.37 9.73
CA ILE A 7 -12.31 0.55 8.28
C ILE A 7 -13.20 -0.54 7.68
N THR A 8 -14.14 -1.09 8.46
CA THR A 8 -15.02 -2.17 8.02
C THR A 8 -16.02 -1.70 6.96
N GLY A 9 -16.28 -2.57 5.96
CA GLY A 9 -17.19 -2.28 4.86
C GLY A 9 -16.83 -1.00 4.11
N ASN A 10 -17.82 -0.13 3.91
CA ASN A 10 -17.67 1.10 3.12
C ASN A 10 -16.69 2.12 3.72
N GLN A 11 -16.26 1.95 4.99
CA GLN A 11 -15.21 2.81 5.56
C GLN A 11 -13.85 2.55 4.91
N PHE A 12 -13.66 1.38 4.30
CA PHE A 12 -12.44 1.05 3.57
C PHE A 12 -12.21 1.94 2.36
N ASP A 13 -13.29 2.41 1.72
CA ASP A 13 -13.22 3.27 0.52
C ASP A 13 -12.53 4.63 0.81
N PHE A 14 -12.36 4.98 2.09
CA PHE A 14 -11.65 6.18 2.52
C PHE A 14 -10.16 5.95 2.82
N VAL A 15 -9.65 4.76 2.53
CA VAL A 15 -8.24 4.39 2.72
C VAL A 15 -7.63 4.09 1.37
N ASP A 16 -6.69 4.92 0.95
CA ASP A 16 -5.99 4.79 -0.31
C ASP A 16 -4.59 4.20 -0.09
N PHE A 17 -4.35 3.08 -0.78
CA PHE A 17 -3.11 2.30 -0.75
C PHE A 17 -2.25 2.48 -2.00
N SER A 18 -2.68 3.31 -2.97
CA SER A 18 -2.07 3.39 -4.31
C SER A 18 -0.57 3.68 -4.27
N GLU A 19 -0.15 4.53 -3.34
CA GLU A 19 1.27 4.88 -3.10
C GLU A 19 1.89 4.10 -1.93
N ALA A 20 1.13 3.20 -1.31
CA ALA A 20 1.58 2.47 -0.14
C ALA A 20 2.50 1.31 -0.55
N SER A 21 3.60 1.13 0.19
CA SER A 21 4.49 -0.02 0.01
C SER A 21 4.23 -1.08 1.07
N THR A 22 4.31 -2.35 0.70
CA THR A 22 4.09 -3.47 1.63
C THR A 22 4.99 -4.64 1.31
N TYR A 23 5.43 -5.35 2.35
CA TYR A 23 6.11 -6.62 2.20
C TYR A 23 5.07 -7.76 2.10
N VAL A 24 4.85 -8.27 0.89
CA VAL A 24 3.91 -9.37 0.67
C VAL A 24 4.63 -10.70 0.59
N ASN A 25 4.86 -11.32 1.75
CA ASN A 25 5.32 -12.71 1.76
C ASN A 25 4.22 -13.59 1.17
N LEU A 26 4.48 -14.28 0.06
CA LEU A 26 3.50 -15.13 -0.63
C LEU A 26 2.84 -16.11 0.35
N ILE A 27 1.63 -15.78 0.79
CA ILE A 27 0.95 -16.45 1.91
C ILE A 27 0.58 -17.88 1.47
N PRO A 28 1.22 -18.95 1.99
CA PRO A 28 0.96 -20.30 1.45
C PRO A 28 -0.49 -20.74 1.71
N LYS A 29 -1.01 -20.39 2.89
CA LYS A 29 -2.36 -20.65 3.36
C LYS A 29 -2.93 -19.40 4.01
N LEU A 30 -4.11 -18.97 3.56
CA LEU A 30 -4.81 -17.85 4.16
C LEU A 30 -5.31 -18.24 5.56
N GLY A 31 -4.93 -17.46 6.56
CA GLY A 31 -5.48 -17.54 7.91
C GLY A 31 -6.89 -16.95 7.97
N ASP A 32 -7.54 -17.14 9.10
CA ASP A 32 -8.77 -16.45 9.50
C ASP A 32 -8.49 -14.99 9.91
N VAL A 33 -7.26 -14.69 10.31
CA VAL A 33 -6.76 -13.33 10.54
C VAL A 33 -5.58 -13.08 9.61
N ILE A 34 -5.62 -11.95 8.90
CA ILE A 34 -4.52 -11.47 8.05
C ILE A 34 -4.12 -10.09 8.55
N GLU A 35 -2.85 -9.94 8.88
CA GLU A 35 -2.23 -8.65 9.18
C GLU A 35 -1.21 -8.32 8.09
N LEU A 36 -1.31 -7.11 7.55
CA LEU A 36 -0.40 -6.57 6.55
C LEU A 36 0.14 -5.25 7.05
N HIS A 37 1.43 -5.02 6.77
CA HIS A 37 2.10 -3.79 7.13
C HIS A 37 2.34 -2.96 5.87
N PHE A 38 2.01 -1.68 5.95
CA PHE A 38 2.15 -0.73 4.86
C PHE A 38 2.94 0.48 5.32
N TRP A 39 3.75 1.04 4.44
CA TRP A 39 4.23 2.41 4.57
C TRP A 39 3.41 3.30 3.64
N GLY A 40 3.04 4.52 4.07
CA GLY A 40 2.56 5.54 3.14
C GLY A 40 1.11 5.39 2.70
N ILE A 41 0.21 5.09 3.64
CA ILE A 41 -1.25 5.08 3.38
C ILE A 41 -1.79 6.51 3.37
N THR A 42 -2.70 6.81 2.46
CA THR A 42 -3.46 8.06 2.46
C THR A 42 -4.87 7.82 2.99
N LEU A 43 -5.34 8.69 3.88
CA LEU A 43 -6.69 8.71 4.43
C LEU A 43 -7.46 9.88 3.79
N LEU A 44 -8.61 9.59 3.20
CA LEU A 44 -9.47 10.59 2.55
C LEU A 44 -10.25 11.39 3.60
N THR A 45 -9.55 12.35 4.23
CA THR A 45 -10.05 13.20 5.33
C THR A 45 -10.47 14.59 4.88
N SER A 46 -10.19 14.96 3.63
CA SER A 46 -10.56 16.26 3.08
C SER A 46 -12.06 16.34 2.78
N GLN A 47 -12.63 17.53 2.99
CA GLN A 47 -14.03 17.82 2.63
C GLN A 47 -14.23 18.05 1.13
N VAL A 48 -13.16 17.93 0.32
CA VAL A 48 -13.18 18.23 -1.12
C VAL A 48 -14.14 17.31 -1.88
N TRP A 49 -14.34 16.09 -1.40
CA TRP A 49 -15.09 15.04 -2.10
C TRP A 49 -16.41 14.63 -1.42
N GLY A 50 -16.82 15.30 -0.34
CA GLY A 50 -18.06 15.01 0.38
C GLY A 50 -17.90 14.92 1.90
N GLU A 51 -18.60 13.98 2.54
CA GLU A 51 -18.42 13.67 3.96
C GLU A 51 -17.08 12.96 4.16
N PRO A 52 -16.10 13.57 4.84
CA PRO A 52 -14.79 12.97 5.02
C PRO A 52 -14.81 11.87 6.07
N LEU A 53 -13.78 11.02 6.03
CA LEU A 53 -13.43 10.15 7.14
C LEU A 53 -13.16 10.98 8.41
N LYS A 54 -13.89 10.70 9.49
CA LYS A 54 -13.75 11.42 10.77
C LYS A 54 -12.87 10.65 11.73
N LEU A 55 -11.70 11.20 12.05
CA LEU A 55 -10.81 10.66 13.08
C LEU A 55 -11.16 11.27 14.43
N SER A 56 -11.88 10.52 15.26
CA SER A 56 -12.27 10.97 16.60
C SER A 56 -11.04 11.27 17.46
N GLY A 57 -10.94 12.48 17.99
CA GLY A 57 -9.85 12.89 18.89
C GLY A 57 -8.53 13.26 18.19
N ILE A 58 -8.51 13.33 16.86
CA ILE A 58 -7.38 13.82 16.08
C ILE A 58 -7.82 15.10 15.35
N GLU A 59 -7.15 16.20 15.62
CA GLU A 59 -7.34 17.44 14.85
C GLU A 59 -6.52 17.36 13.56
N LEU A 60 -7.21 17.28 12.43
CA LEU A 60 -6.61 17.26 11.09
C LEU A 60 -6.98 18.54 10.32
N ASN A 61 -6.20 18.83 9.28
CA ASN A 61 -6.53 19.89 8.34
C ASN A 61 -7.74 19.47 7.49
N ALA A 62 -8.89 20.13 7.66
CA ALA A 62 -10.12 19.80 6.94
C ALA A 62 -10.05 19.99 5.40
N ASN A 63 -9.03 20.71 4.92
CA ASN A 63 -8.86 21.02 3.50
C ASN A 63 -7.87 20.08 2.78
N ASP A 64 -7.29 19.11 3.48
CA ASP A 64 -6.32 18.18 2.90
C ASP A 64 -6.56 16.75 3.41
N ASP A 65 -6.13 15.79 2.60
CA ASP A 65 -6.12 14.39 3.00
C ASP A 65 -4.94 14.14 3.95
N THR A 66 -4.99 13.04 4.70
CA THR A 66 -3.96 12.71 5.67
C THR A 66 -3.08 11.60 5.13
N TYR A 67 -1.80 11.87 4.93
CA TYR A 67 -0.81 10.86 4.58
C TYR A 67 -0.12 10.34 5.84
N ILE A 68 0.00 9.02 5.96
CA ILE A 68 0.72 8.35 7.05
C ILE A 68 2.16 8.12 6.59
N ALA A 69 3.07 9.02 6.94
CA ALA A 69 4.49 8.94 6.60
C ALA A 69 5.26 7.99 7.54
N GLY A 70 4.73 6.78 7.71
CA GLY A 70 5.22 5.77 8.63
C GLY A 70 4.55 4.42 8.40
N TYR A 71 4.87 3.46 9.27
CA TYR A 71 4.28 2.13 9.20
C TYR A 71 2.90 2.11 9.83
N ALA A 72 1.96 1.50 9.12
CA ALA A 72 0.64 1.16 9.60
C ALA A 72 0.37 -0.34 9.43
N SER A 73 -0.46 -0.93 10.30
CA SER A 73 -0.93 -2.29 10.14
C SER A 73 -2.42 -2.33 9.81
N VAL A 74 -2.79 -3.11 8.80
CA VAL A 74 -4.17 -3.41 8.45
C VAL A 74 -4.45 -4.85 8.84
N ILE A 75 -5.45 -5.03 9.71
CA ILE A 75 -5.84 -6.33 10.24
C ILE A 75 -7.24 -6.65 9.73
N PHE A 76 -7.36 -7.74 8.98
CA PHE A 76 -8.61 -8.32 8.51
C PHE A 76 -8.93 -9.55 9.37
N ARG A 77 -10.13 -9.62 9.95
CA ARG A 77 -10.58 -10.74 10.79
C ARG A 77 -11.72 -11.51 10.15
N GLU A 78 -11.77 -12.81 10.38
CA GLU A 78 -12.74 -13.72 9.74
C GLU A 78 -12.61 -13.71 8.21
N VAL A 79 -11.36 -13.77 7.74
CA VAL A 79 -11.01 -13.83 6.32
C VAL A 79 -11.46 -15.16 5.73
N LEU A 80 -12.17 -15.08 4.61
CA LEU A 80 -12.84 -16.22 3.97
C LEU A 80 -12.18 -16.66 2.66
N GLY A 81 -11.42 -15.76 2.03
CA GLY A 81 -10.79 -15.96 0.73
C GLY A 81 -10.08 -14.70 0.26
N GLY A 82 -9.41 -14.82 -0.88
CA GLY A 82 -8.71 -13.68 -1.46
C GLY A 82 -7.94 -13.98 -2.73
N GLU A 83 -7.35 -12.95 -3.29
CA GLU A 83 -6.50 -12.97 -4.45
C GLU A 83 -5.33 -12.03 -4.25
N LEU A 84 -4.12 -12.52 -4.52
CA LEU A 84 -2.91 -11.72 -4.60
C LEU A 84 -2.35 -11.83 -6.01
N LYS A 85 -2.03 -10.68 -6.61
CA LYS A 85 -1.28 -10.56 -7.85
C LYS A 85 -0.12 -9.59 -7.64
N VAL A 86 1.07 -9.97 -8.09
CA VAL A 86 2.22 -9.07 -8.16
C VAL A 86 2.77 -9.10 -9.59
N THR A 87 2.70 -7.97 -10.27
CA THR A 87 3.31 -7.77 -11.59
C THR A 87 4.74 -7.29 -11.36
N LEU A 88 5.72 -8.13 -11.69
CA LEU A 88 7.10 -7.94 -11.27
C LEU A 88 7.80 -6.83 -12.08
N TYR A 89 8.57 -5.99 -11.38
CA TYR A 89 9.47 -5.03 -12.01
C TYR A 89 10.77 -5.68 -12.48
N ASP A 90 11.38 -5.09 -13.48
CA ASP A 90 12.74 -5.39 -13.94
C ASP A 90 13.71 -5.12 -12.77
N PRO A 91 14.55 -6.09 -12.36
CA PRO A 91 15.52 -5.87 -11.29
C PRO A 91 16.51 -4.75 -11.59
N GLU A 92 16.72 -4.40 -12.86
CA GLU A 92 17.60 -3.32 -13.30
C GLU A 92 16.84 -1.98 -13.51
N SER A 93 15.49 -1.98 -13.44
CA SER A 93 14.66 -0.79 -13.62
C SER A 93 13.27 -0.94 -13.00
N SER A 94 12.99 -0.17 -11.94
CA SER A 94 11.65 -0.09 -11.33
C SER A 94 10.57 0.48 -12.26
N ASP A 95 10.97 1.16 -13.33
CA ASP A 95 10.06 1.80 -14.30
C ASP A 95 9.60 0.83 -15.40
N SER A 96 10.11 -0.40 -15.39
CA SER A 96 9.82 -1.42 -16.38
C SER A 96 9.36 -2.72 -15.73
N PHE A 97 8.40 -3.40 -16.35
CA PHE A 97 7.99 -4.73 -15.90
C PHE A 97 8.89 -5.82 -16.51
N LEU A 98 9.22 -6.85 -15.72
CA LEU A 98 9.79 -8.09 -16.24
C LEU A 98 8.84 -8.69 -17.28
N LYS A 99 9.40 -9.16 -18.40
CA LYS A 99 8.62 -9.75 -19.50
C LYS A 99 8.98 -11.19 -19.77
N ASN A 100 7.98 -12.00 -20.12
CA ASN A 100 8.16 -13.36 -20.59
C ASN A 100 8.61 -13.40 -22.07
N HIS A 101 8.81 -14.61 -22.62
CA HIS A 101 9.19 -14.82 -24.03
C HIS A 101 8.19 -14.28 -25.06
N ASN A 102 6.95 -14.01 -24.65
CA ASN A 102 5.90 -13.40 -25.47
C ASN A 102 5.78 -11.89 -25.27
N ASN A 103 6.77 -11.24 -24.63
CA ASN A 103 6.78 -9.81 -24.32
C ASN A 103 5.61 -9.35 -23.42
N GLN A 104 5.05 -10.25 -22.61
CA GLN A 104 4.00 -9.95 -21.63
C GLN A 104 4.59 -9.83 -20.21
N PRO A 105 4.01 -9.00 -19.32
CA PRO A 105 4.48 -8.89 -17.94
C PRO A 105 4.48 -10.24 -17.20
N VAL A 106 5.51 -10.48 -16.38
CA VAL A 106 5.57 -11.62 -15.47
C VAL A 106 4.74 -11.30 -14.23
N ILE A 107 3.71 -12.12 -13.99
CA ILE A 107 2.77 -11.95 -12.88
C ILE A 107 2.86 -13.16 -11.96
N LEU A 108 3.14 -12.92 -10.69
CA LEU A 108 2.95 -13.92 -9.64
C LEU A 108 1.52 -13.82 -9.12
N GLN A 109 0.82 -14.94 -9.07
CA GLN A 109 -0.58 -14.95 -8.66
C GLN A 109 -0.86 -16.08 -7.66
N LYS A 110 -1.64 -15.75 -6.62
CA LYS A 110 -2.20 -16.72 -5.69
C LYS A 110 -3.67 -16.39 -5.45
N ARG A 111 -4.50 -17.44 -5.40
CA ARG A 111 -5.92 -17.34 -5.07
C ARG A 111 -6.25 -18.32 -3.95
N TRP A 112 -7.03 -17.86 -2.99
CA TRP A 112 -7.68 -18.66 -1.97
C TRP A 112 -9.18 -18.52 -2.19
N GLY A 113 -9.91 -19.63 -2.28
CA GLY A 113 -11.29 -19.64 -2.77
C GLY A 113 -12.19 -18.62 -2.06
N PHE A 114 -12.90 -17.80 -2.83
CA PHE A 114 -13.91 -16.87 -2.32
C PHE A 114 -15.14 -17.67 -1.90
N LYS A 115 -15.44 -17.70 -0.60
CA LYS A 115 -16.62 -18.40 -0.07
C LYS A 115 -17.82 -17.48 0.18
N SER A 116 -17.65 -16.15 0.08
CA SER A 116 -18.66 -15.15 0.47
C SER A 116 -18.68 -13.94 -0.47
N THR A 117 -19.81 -13.24 -0.49
CA THR A 117 -20.02 -11.93 -1.13
C THR A 117 -19.87 -10.75 -0.18
N ASP A 118 -19.81 -11.00 1.14
CA ASP A 118 -19.83 -9.94 2.15
C ASP A 118 -18.42 -9.39 2.38
N PHE A 119 -18.34 -8.05 2.37
CA PHE A 119 -17.17 -7.16 2.39
C PHE A 119 -15.95 -7.64 1.59
N ARG A 120 -15.82 -7.10 0.38
CA ARG A 120 -14.65 -7.28 -0.48
C ARG A 120 -13.76 -6.04 -0.37
N TYR A 121 -12.57 -6.27 0.15
CA TYR A 121 -11.51 -5.27 0.26
C TYR A 121 -10.58 -5.43 -0.94
N GLU A 122 -10.48 -4.42 -1.79
CA GLU A 122 -9.59 -4.40 -2.94
C GLU A 122 -8.61 -3.25 -2.77
N LEU A 123 -7.31 -3.55 -2.82
CA LEU A 123 -6.27 -2.54 -2.73
C LEU A 123 -5.20 -2.78 -3.80
N ASP A 124 -4.82 -1.70 -4.44
CA ASP A 124 -3.64 -1.59 -5.30
C ASP A 124 -2.54 -0.91 -4.47
N CYS A 125 -1.34 -1.47 -4.50
CA CYS A 125 -0.20 -0.98 -3.73
C CYS A 125 1.11 -1.41 -4.41
N VAL A 126 2.25 -1.07 -3.81
CA VAL A 126 3.55 -1.58 -4.25
C VAL A 126 3.99 -2.72 -3.33
N SER A 127 4.35 -3.86 -3.91
CA SER A 127 5.04 -4.93 -3.18
C SER A 127 6.54 -4.65 -3.15
N GLU A 128 7.12 -4.62 -1.95
CA GLU A 128 8.56 -4.51 -1.72
C GLU A 128 9.28 -5.82 -2.00
N TRP A 129 8.60 -6.95 -1.75
CA TRP A 129 9.13 -8.26 -2.03
C TRP A 129 8.00 -9.26 -2.28
N PRO A 130 7.95 -9.87 -3.48
CA PRO A 130 8.79 -9.56 -4.64
C PRO A 130 8.49 -8.16 -5.20
N PRO A 131 9.47 -7.42 -5.75
CA PRO A 131 9.28 -6.05 -6.20
C PRO A 131 8.31 -5.97 -7.38
N GLY A 132 7.25 -5.17 -7.25
CA GLY A 132 6.26 -5.02 -8.31
C GLY A 132 4.97 -4.31 -7.92
N ALA A 133 4.16 -4.02 -8.93
CA ALA A 133 2.79 -3.54 -8.74
C ALA A 133 1.94 -4.67 -8.15
N CYS A 134 1.31 -4.42 -7.01
CA CYS A 134 0.60 -5.41 -6.23
C CYS A 134 -0.89 -5.09 -6.19
N TYR A 135 -1.70 -6.10 -6.50
CA TYR A 135 -3.14 -6.10 -6.28
C TYR A 135 -3.48 -7.16 -5.25
N LEU A 136 -4.18 -6.76 -4.21
CA LEU A 136 -4.71 -7.66 -3.19
C LEU A 136 -6.22 -7.47 -3.08
N ALA A 137 -6.95 -8.58 -3.13
CA ALA A 137 -8.36 -8.64 -2.78
C ALA A 137 -8.58 -9.63 -1.63
N LEU A 138 -9.31 -9.23 -0.60
CA LEU A 138 -9.70 -10.09 0.51
C LEU A 138 -11.22 -10.05 0.69
N ALA A 139 -11.81 -11.21 0.97
CA ALA A 139 -13.19 -11.31 1.43
C ALA A 139 -13.18 -11.64 2.93
N SER A 140 -13.91 -10.88 3.73
CA SER A 140 -13.85 -10.95 5.18
C SER A 140 -15.19 -10.56 5.80
N ASN A 141 -15.65 -11.30 6.80
CA ASN A 141 -16.93 -11.00 7.48
C ASN A 141 -16.75 -10.25 8.81
N GLY A 142 -15.52 -10.17 9.32
CA GLY A 142 -15.22 -9.59 10.62
C GLY A 142 -14.71 -8.15 10.53
N LEU A 143 -14.37 -7.63 11.71
CA LEU A 143 -13.76 -6.30 11.87
C LEU A 143 -12.50 -6.18 11.01
N THR A 144 -12.43 -5.10 10.24
CA THR A 144 -11.20 -4.66 9.57
C THR A 144 -10.71 -3.37 10.20
N GLN A 145 -9.46 -3.36 10.63
CA GLN A 145 -8.90 -2.30 11.45
C GLN A 145 -7.56 -1.83 10.90
N LEU A 146 -7.39 -0.52 10.77
CA LEU A 146 -6.13 0.14 10.47
C LEU A 146 -5.52 0.70 11.77
N ASN A 147 -4.27 0.38 12.05
CA ASN A 147 -3.52 0.88 13.19
C ASN A 147 -2.33 1.69 12.70
N PHE A 148 -2.18 2.92 13.17
CA PHE A 148 -1.08 3.80 12.79
C PHE A 148 -0.68 4.72 13.93
N GLU A 149 0.54 5.26 13.89
CA GLU A 149 1.00 6.27 14.82
C GLU A 149 0.52 7.66 14.39
N VAL A 150 -0.22 8.36 15.26
CA VAL A 150 -0.72 9.71 14.95
C VAL A 150 0.40 10.71 14.68
N SER A 151 1.59 10.49 15.25
CA SER A 151 2.78 11.31 15.00
C SER A 151 3.31 11.23 13.58
N ASP A 152 2.92 10.20 12.83
CA ASP A 152 3.36 9.97 11.45
C ASP A 152 2.39 10.60 10.44
N CYS A 153 1.25 11.12 10.91
CA CYS A 153 0.25 11.78 10.07
C CYS A 153 0.72 13.18 9.66
N ILE A 154 0.74 13.42 8.35
CA ILE A 154 0.99 14.73 7.75
C ILE A 154 -0.11 15.06 6.73
N PRO A 155 -0.32 16.33 6.38
CA PRO A 155 -1.15 16.68 5.23
C PRO A 155 -0.57 16.03 3.95
N ALA A 156 -1.40 15.40 3.13
CA ALA A 156 -0.98 14.72 1.91
C ALA A 156 -0.23 15.64 0.95
N GLN A 157 -0.57 16.93 0.91
CA GLN A 157 0.16 17.91 0.13
C GLN A 157 1.64 18.04 0.54
N GLN A 158 1.99 17.79 1.81
CA GLN A 158 3.40 17.81 2.24
C GLN A 158 4.20 16.65 1.65
N PHE A 159 3.59 15.47 1.52
CA PHE A 159 4.19 14.33 0.81
C PHE A 159 4.40 14.66 -0.66
N VAL A 160 3.36 15.16 -1.35
CA VAL A 160 3.43 15.54 -2.76
C VAL A 160 4.55 16.56 -3.05
N LEU A 161 4.71 17.54 -2.16
CA LEU A 161 5.75 18.57 -2.29
C LEU A 161 7.14 18.09 -1.89
N ASN A 162 7.26 17.08 -1.03
CA ASN A 162 8.54 16.62 -0.46
C ASN A 162 8.60 15.08 -0.37
N PRO A 163 8.43 14.33 -1.47
CA PRO A 163 8.31 12.87 -1.42
C PRO A 163 9.56 12.22 -0.81
N ASN A 164 10.76 12.70 -1.15
CA ASN A 164 12.02 12.20 -0.59
C ASN A 164 12.13 12.30 0.94
N GLN A 165 11.39 13.22 1.58
CA GLN A 165 11.38 13.34 3.03
C GLN A 165 10.48 12.29 3.69
N TYR A 166 9.38 11.92 3.03
CA TYR A 166 8.26 11.22 3.64
C TYR A 166 8.00 9.80 3.07
N SER A 167 8.60 9.44 1.94
CA SER A 167 8.62 8.07 1.41
C SER A 167 9.31 7.09 2.37
N GLN A 168 9.18 5.79 2.12
CA GLN A 168 9.88 4.78 2.90
C GLN A 168 11.40 4.98 2.82
N PRO A 169 12.19 4.84 3.91
CA PRO A 169 13.64 5.05 3.88
C PRO A 169 14.40 4.30 2.76
N GLY A 170 13.98 3.08 2.41
CA GLY A 170 14.59 2.31 1.30
C GLY A 170 14.30 2.88 -0.09
N TRP A 171 13.34 3.80 -0.20
CA TRP A 171 12.94 4.53 -1.40
C TRP A 171 13.46 5.97 -1.40
N LYS A 172 14.02 6.43 -0.27
CA LYS A 172 14.69 7.72 -0.12
C LYS A 172 16.10 7.64 -0.72
N GLU A 173 16.24 7.25 -1.99
CA GLU A 173 17.38 7.53 -2.87
C GLU A 173 17.33 6.66 -4.15
N ASP A 174 16.74 7.21 -5.22
CA ASP A 174 17.24 7.06 -6.60
C ASP A 174 17.12 8.36 -7.42
N THR A 175 16.66 9.47 -6.82
CA THR A 175 16.55 10.78 -7.50
C THR A 175 17.82 11.62 -7.51
N GLN A 176 18.93 11.10 -6.95
CA GLN A 176 20.29 11.60 -7.20
C GLN A 176 21.09 10.52 -7.92
N ALA A 177 20.73 10.21 -9.15
CA ALA A 177 21.63 9.51 -10.06
C ALA A 177 22.99 10.25 -10.04
N PRO A 178 24.12 9.58 -9.74
CA PRO A 178 25.41 10.19 -9.98
C PRO A 178 25.53 10.43 -11.49
N LYS A 179 25.56 11.72 -11.88
CA LYS A 179 26.12 12.12 -13.16
C LYS A 179 27.55 11.55 -13.21
N ASN A 180 27.84 10.80 -14.28
CA ASN A 180 29.13 10.23 -14.66
C ASN A 180 29.43 8.83 -14.08
N ARG A 181 29.02 7.79 -14.82
CA ARG A 181 29.92 6.68 -15.11
C ARG A 181 30.36 6.81 -16.56
N GLU A 182 31.51 7.47 -16.76
CA GLU A 182 32.28 7.29 -17.98
C GLU A 182 32.61 5.79 -18.07
N TYR A 183 32.18 5.16 -19.15
CA TYR A 183 32.64 3.82 -19.49
C TYR A 183 34.10 3.94 -19.93
N GLU A 184 35.04 3.71 -19.03
CA GLU A 184 36.37 3.28 -19.43
C GLU A 184 36.26 1.85 -19.95
N LEU A 185 36.18 1.73 -21.28
CA LEU A 185 36.51 0.49 -21.98
C LEU A 185 37.99 0.19 -21.73
N ALA A 186 38.26 -0.87 -20.98
CA ALA A 186 39.57 -1.51 -20.94
C ALA A 186 39.43 -3.02 -21.15
N PHE A 187 40.06 -3.46 -22.24
CA PHE A 187 40.32 -4.81 -22.75
C PHE A 187 39.22 -5.49 -23.58
#